data_AF-A0A167C8M7-F1
#
_entry.id   AF-A0A167C8M7-F1
#
_cell.length_a   1.000
_cell.length_b   1.000
_cell.length_c   1.000
_cell.angle_alpha   90.00
_cell.angle_beta   90.00
_cell.angle_gamma   90.00
#
_symmetry.space_group_name_H-M   'P 1'
#
loop_
_entity.id
_entity.type
_entity.pdbx_description
1 polymer ?
#
loop_
_entity_poly.entity_id
_entity_poly.type
_entity_poly.pdbx_seq_one_letter_code
_entity_poly.pdbx_strand_id
1 'polypeptide(L)'
;MLSLRRSLQTIAPRLALQQHRQLSSSIPRSNLFDFFRRAGVKDESKPVPKQTKTKDVMKELESGESEVVSDKRVKLRVLGAPPKDESWEQERNQFEVNAWPLKATAPELQETQVTEALQNAYNKHFTSSNDTSASYLDQSLDDLNLRFSYTKEVSRELSVIIPDAVLSKVQTIGDVYEYLTTKVAGRRYDENQPEAIYLDPKEFEGLNITIRDAISEKRNKKLRFKEALAGARNAEKARQEELLQKALNS
;
A
#
# COMPACT_ATOMS: atom_id res chain seq x y z
N MET A 1 -36.03 34.18 -59.34
CA MET A 1 -34.67 34.63 -59.75
C MET A 1 -33.68 33.60 -59.23
N LEU A 2 -33.30 32.61 -60.04
CA LEU A 2 -32.10 32.60 -60.90
C LEU A 2 -30.81 32.99 -60.14
N SER A 3 -29.98 31.99 -59.83
CA SER A 3 -28.52 32.05 -60.10
C SER A 3 -27.83 30.74 -59.70
N LEU A 4 -27.59 29.91 -60.72
CA LEU A 4 -26.54 28.88 -60.74
C LEU A 4 -25.15 29.49 -60.61
N ARG A 5 -24.24 28.91 -59.81
CA ARG A 5 -22.78 28.81 -60.09
C ARG A 5 -22.23 27.56 -59.39
N ARG A 6 -21.99 26.48 -60.15
CA ARG A 6 -20.71 26.06 -60.75
C ARG A 6 -19.75 25.36 -59.78
N SER A 7 -19.80 24.02 -59.87
CA SER A 7 -18.69 23.07 -59.96
C SER A 7 -17.26 23.62 -59.86
N LEU A 8 -16.49 23.06 -58.93
CA LEU A 8 -15.16 22.51 -59.19
C LEU A 8 -14.98 21.28 -58.29
N GLN A 9 -15.14 20.09 -58.89
CA GLN A 9 -14.63 18.84 -58.33
C GLN A 9 -13.11 18.84 -58.56
N THR A 10 -12.35 19.03 -57.50
CA THR A 10 -10.92 18.72 -57.49
C THR A 10 -10.75 17.21 -57.34
N ILE A 11 -10.45 16.56 -58.46
CA ILE A 11 -10.00 15.18 -58.52
C ILE A 11 -8.57 15.16 -58.00
N ALA A 12 -8.38 14.70 -56.76
CA ALA A 12 -7.05 14.40 -56.23
C ALA A 12 -6.56 13.05 -56.78
N PRO A 13 -5.30 12.94 -57.23
CA PRO A 13 -4.76 11.68 -57.71
C PRO A 13 -4.62 10.70 -56.53
N ARG A 14 -5.19 9.51 -56.73
CA ARG A 14 -5.10 8.36 -55.83
C ARG A 14 -3.64 7.89 -55.78
N LEU A 15 -2.90 8.32 -54.76
CA LEU A 15 -1.56 7.79 -54.47
C LEU A 15 -1.70 6.29 -54.15
N ALA A 16 -1.22 5.46 -55.07
CA ALA A 16 -1.08 4.04 -54.86
C ALA A 16 -0.04 3.81 -53.75
N LEU A 17 -0.52 3.55 -52.53
CA LEU A 17 0.28 3.02 -51.45
C LEU A 17 0.72 1.60 -51.84
N GLN A 18 1.93 1.48 -52.38
CA GLN A 18 2.66 0.21 -52.42
C GLN A 18 2.77 -0.31 -50.98
N GLN A 19 1.97 -1.30 -50.65
CA GLN A 19 2.15 -2.09 -49.44
C GLN A 19 3.41 -2.95 -49.61
N HIS A 20 4.58 -2.38 -49.32
CA HIS A 20 5.75 -3.19 -49.03
C HIS A 20 5.48 -3.98 -47.76
N ARG A 21 5.32 -5.29 -47.92
CA ARG A 21 5.32 -6.27 -46.84
C ARG A 21 6.70 -6.21 -46.17
N GLN A 22 6.88 -5.32 -45.20
CA GLN A 22 8.06 -5.35 -44.35
C GLN A 22 7.89 -6.51 -43.37
N LEU A 23 8.68 -7.56 -43.57
CA LEU A 23 8.84 -8.63 -42.58
C LEU A 23 9.37 -7.98 -41.30
N SER A 24 8.78 -8.33 -40.15
CA SER A 24 9.18 -7.74 -38.87
C SER A 24 10.63 -8.08 -38.55
N SER A 25 11.51 -7.07 -38.58
CA SER A 25 12.85 -7.20 -38.03
C SER A 25 12.75 -7.05 -36.52
N SER A 26 12.51 -8.16 -35.81
CA SER A 26 12.69 -8.17 -34.36
C SER A 26 14.18 -7.98 -34.05
N ILE A 27 14.47 -7.10 -33.09
CA ILE A 27 15.81 -6.91 -32.50
C ILE A 27 16.40 -8.29 -32.16
N PRO A 28 17.64 -8.61 -32.58
CA PRO A 28 18.24 -9.92 -32.30
C PRO A 28 18.34 -10.11 -30.79
N ARG A 29 17.49 -10.98 -30.25
CA ARG A 29 17.61 -11.45 -28.88
C ARG A 29 18.73 -12.49 -28.88
N SER A 30 19.70 -12.33 -27.98
CA SER A 30 20.74 -13.32 -27.74
C SER A 30 20.06 -14.65 -27.42
N ASN A 31 20.11 -15.60 -28.34
CA ASN A 31 19.49 -16.90 -28.14
C ASN A 31 20.38 -17.74 -27.23
N LEU A 32 19.80 -18.71 -26.53
CA LEU A 32 20.53 -19.63 -25.64
C LEU A 32 21.68 -20.36 -26.39
N PHE A 33 21.55 -20.51 -27.71
CA PHE A 33 22.56 -21.11 -28.59
C PHE A 33 23.69 -20.16 -29.03
N ASP A 34 23.56 -18.84 -28.86
CA ASP A 34 24.66 -17.89 -29.12
C ASP A 34 25.80 -18.06 -28.10
N PHE A 35 25.47 -18.52 -26.88
CA PHE A 35 26.45 -18.81 -25.85
C PHE A 35 27.39 -19.96 -26.28
N PHE A 36 26.86 -20.99 -26.94
CA PHE A 36 27.66 -22.11 -27.45
C PHE A 36 28.49 -21.72 -28.69
N ARG A 37 27.97 -20.83 -29.54
CA ARG A 37 28.76 -20.28 -30.66
C ARG A 37 29.91 -19.41 -30.17
N ARG A 38 29.71 -18.58 -29.14
CA ARG A 38 30.78 -17.78 -28.52
C ARG A 38 31.80 -18.63 -27.77
N ALA A 39 31.40 -19.73 -27.14
CA ALA A 39 32.35 -20.64 -26.50
C ALA A 39 33.28 -21.37 -27.49
N GLY A 40 32.88 -21.48 -28.76
CA GLY A 40 33.71 -22.04 -29.84
C GLY A 40 34.59 -21.01 -30.56
N VAL A 41 34.20 -19.73 -30.57
CA VAL A 41 34.99 -18.63 -31.12
C VAL A 41 35.86 -18.06 -30.02
N LYS A 42 36.97 -18.75 -29.73
CA LYS A 42 38.11 -18.12 -29.05
C LYS A 42 38.64 -17.05 -30.00
N ASP A 43 38.72 -15.82 -29.53
CA ASP A 43 39.25 -14.64 -30.23
C ASP A 43 40.42 -15.00 -31.16
N GLU A 44 40.25 -14.81 -32.47
CA GLU A 44 41.31 -14.97 -33.49
C GLU A 44 42.41 -13.89 -33.39
N SER A 45 42.38 -13.04 -32.36
CA SER A 45 43.36 -11.97 -32.13
C SER A 45 44.49 -12.36 -31.16
N LYS A 46 44.71 -13.66 -30.90
CA LYS A 46 45.90 -14.15 -30.20
C LYS A 46 46.71 -15.07 -31.13
N PRO A 47 48.01 -14.83 -31.34
CA PRO A 47 48.83 -15.71 -32.17
C PRO A 47 48.79 -17.12 -31.57
N VAL A 48 48.50 -18.11 -32.42
CA VAL A 48 48.48 -19.54 -32.08
C VAL A 48 49.76 -19.89 -31.30
N PRO A 49 49.67 -20.37 -30.04
CA PRO A 49 50.86 -20.84 -29.35
C PRO A 49 51.36 -22.10 -30.07
N LYS A 50 52.66 -22.10 -30.41
CA LYS A 50 53.36 -23.27 -30.96
C LYS A 50 53.08 -24.48 -30.06
N GLN A 51 52.73 -25.61 -30.66
CA GLN A 51 52.47 -26.87 -29.95
C GLN A 51 53.65 -27.19 -29.03
N THR A 52 53.46 -27.06 -27.72
CA THR A 52 54.41 -27.53 -26.73
C THR A 52 54.30 -29.04 -26.60
N LYS A 53 55.43 -29.71 -26.36
CA LYS A 53 55.47 -31.16 -26.23
C LYS A 53 54.79 -31.55 -24.93
N THR A 54 54.08 -32.68 -24.92
CA THR A 54 53.28 -33.18 -23.78
C THR A 54 54.10 -33.33 -22.48
N LYS A 55 55.42 -33.49 -22.59
CA LYS A 55 56.34 -33.59 -21.45
C LYS A 55 56.50 -32.28 -20.68
N ASP A 56 56.39 -31.13 -21.35
CA ASP A 56 56.56 -29.82 -20.72
C ASP A 56 55.28 -29.42 -19.97
N VAL A 57 54.12 -29.78 -20.53
CA VAL A 57 52.81 -29.60 -19.88
C VAL A 57 52.67 -30.47 -18.63
N MET A 58 53.18 -31.71 -18.65
CA MET A 58 53.18 -32.58 -17.46
C MET A 58 54.06 -31.99 -16.34
N LYS A 59 55.20 -31.38 -16.67
CA LYS A 59 56.07 -30.72 -15.68
C LYS A 59 55.41 -29.49 -15.03
N GLU A 60 54.68 -28.68 -15.78
CA GLU A 60 53.93 -27.53 -15.23
C GLU A 60 52.76 -27.96 -14.32
N LEU A 61 52.13 -29.11 -14.61
CA LEU A 61 51.09 -29.68 -13.76
C LEU A 61 51.67 -30.26 -12.45
N GLU A 62 52.85 -30.89 -12.51
CA GLU A 62 53.55 -31.43 -11.34
C GLU A 62 54.17 -30.35 -10.46
N SER A 63 54.54 -29.18 -11.01
CA SER A 63 55.08 -28.05 -10.24
C SER A 63 54.02 -27.25 -9.47
N GLY A 64 52.73 -27.53 -9.66
CA GLY A 64 51.64 -26.94 -8.89
C GLY A 64 51.42 -25.42 -9.10
N GLU A 65 52.07 -24.81 -10.08
CA GLU A 65 52.05 -23.36 -10.34
C GLU A 65 50.90 -22.90 -11.25
N SER A 66 49.85 -23.71 -11.44
CA SER A 66 48.62 -23.17 -12.01
C SER A 66 47.85 -22.42 -10.94
N GLU A 67 48.18 -21.13 -10.76
CA GLU A 67 47.29 -20.20 -10.07
C GLU A 67 45.94 -20.26 -10.77
N VAL A 68 44.97 -20.90 -10.12
CA VAL A 68 43.56 -20.75 -10.47
C VAL A 68 43.24 -19.29 -10.20
N VAL A 69 43.39 -18.46 -11.23
CA VAL A 69 42.90 -17.09 -11.26
C VAL A 69 41.39 -17.20 -11.15
N SER A 70 40.91 -17.32 -9.91
CA SER A 70 39.51 -17.18 -9.59
C SER A 70 39.12 -15.81 -10.12
N ASP A 71 38.34 -15.80 -11.19
CA ASP A 71 37.69 -14.60 -11.70
C ASP A 71 36.81 -14.06 -10.55
N LYS A 72 37.42 -13.22 -9.71
CA LYS A 72 36.73 -12.48 -8.66
C LYS A 72 35.76 -11.59 -9.39
N ARG A 73 34.51 -12.05 -9.51
CA ARG A 73 33.41 -11.26 -10.05
C ARG A 73 33.40 -9.93 -9.31
N VAL A 74 33.91 -8.89 -9.95
CA VAL A 74 33.95 -7.54 -9.39
C VAL A 74 32.49 -7.12 -9.26
N LYS A 75 32.00 -7.06 -8.02
CA LYS A 75 30.68 -6.48 -7.74
C LYS A 75 30.79 -5.00 -8.09
N LEU A 76 30.27 -4.62 -9.26
CA LEU A 76 30.19 -3.23 -9.67
C LEU A 76 29.32 -2.48 -8.67
N ARG A 77 29.87 -1.41 -8.08
CA ARG A 77 29.06 -0.47 -7.30
C ARG A 77 28.21 0.31 -8.30
N VAL A 78 26.89 0.30 -8.10
CA VAL A 78 26.00 1.16 -8.86
C VAL A 78 26.30 2.59 -8.43
N LEU A 79 26.90 3.37 -9.35
CA LEU A 79 27.07 4.80 -9.20
C LEU A 79 25.86 5.46 -9.88
N GLY A 80 24.96 6.02 -9.08
CA GLY A 80 23.74 6.69 -9.54
C GLY A 80 23.01 7.28 -8.35
N ALA A 81 22.15 8.27 -8.59
CA ALA A 81 21.24 8.74 -7.57
C ALA A 81 20.42 7.53 -7.04
N PRO A 82 20.17 7.43 -5.73
CA PRO A 82 19.27 6.42 -5.21
C PRO A 82 17.93 6.52 -5.96
N PRO A 83 17.19 5.40 -6.11
CA PRO A 83 15.84 5.46 -6.63
C PRO A 83 15.11 6.55 -5.83
N LYS A 84 14.46 7.50 -6.52
CA LYS A 84 13.66 8.51 -5.85
C LYS A 84 12.65 7.75 -4.99
N ASP A 85 12.69 7.99 -3.68
CA ASP A 85 11.65 7.48 -2.80
C ASP A 85 10.35 8.13 -3.28
N GLU A 86 9.45 7.35 -3.87
CA GLU A 86 8.09 7.80 -4.27
C GLU A 86 7.20 8.06 -3.04
N SER A 87 7.79 8.25 -1.86
CA SER A 87 7.07 8.67 -0.67
C SER A 87 6.68 10.13 -0.85
N TRP A 88 5.40 10.36 -1.16
CA TRP A 88 4.74 11.68 -1.18
C TRP A 88 5.01 12.52 0.08
N GLU A 89 5.43 11.88 1.19
CA GLU A 89 5.84 12.53 2.44
C GLU A 89 6.99 13.53 2.26
N GLN A 90 7.96 13.23 1.39
CA GLN A 90 9.09 14.14 1.10
C GLN A 90 8.63 15.33 0.24
N GLU A 91 7.62 15.14 -0.59
CA GLU A 91 7.02 16.20 -1.43
C GLU A 91 6.08 17.12 -0.64
N ARG A 92 5.71 16.75 0.59
CA ARG A 92 4.77 17.50 1.42
C ARG A 92 5.27 18.90 1.80
N ASN A 93 6.56 19.21 1.66
CA ASN A 93 7.12 20.56 1.85
C ASN A 93 6.59 21.30 3.10
N GLN A 94 6.52 20.61 4.25
CA GLN A 94 5.97 21.14 5.51
C GLN A 94 4.48 21.56 5.48
N PHE A 95 3.71 21.15 4.47
CA PHE A 95 2.27 21.37 4.43
C PHE A 95 1.56 20.55 5.52
N GLU A 96 0.84 21.24 6.40
CA GLU A 96 0.02 20.62 7.44
C GLU A 96 -1.45 20.60 6.98
N VAL A 97 -1.99 19.40 6.79
CA VAL A 97 -3.40 19.20 6.46
C VAL A 97 -4.19 19.00 7.74
N ASN A 98 -4.99 20.00 8.11
CA ASN A 98 -6.03 19.82 9.11
C ASN A 98 -7.20 19.05 8.48
N ALA A 99 -7.12 17.72 8.51
CA ALA A 99 -8.14 16.86 7.93
C ALA A 99 -9.44 16.93 8.74
N TRP A 100 -10.54 17.19 8.05
CA TRP A 100 -11.88 17.02 8.62
C TRP A 100 -12.15 15.52 8.82
N PRO A 101 -12.87 15.10 9.88
CA PRO A 101 -13.25 13.70 10.05
C PRO A 101 -14.07 13.17 8.87
N LEU A 102 -13.66 11.99 8.38
CA LEU A 102 -14.28 11.31 7.25
C LEU A 102 -15.02 10.02 7.65
N LYS A 103 -14.92 9.60 8.91
CA LYS A 103 -15.47 8.31 9.35
C LYS A 103 -16.97 8.43 9.60
N ALA A 104 -17.78 7.64 8.90
CA ALA A 104 -19.22 7.56 9.15
C ALA A 104 -19.56 6.71 10.39
N THR A 105 -18.75 5.69 10.68
CA THR A 105 -18.91 4.79 11.83
C THR A 105 -17.61 4.69 12.62
N ALA A 106 -17.71 4.49 13.94
CA ALA A 106 -16.55 4.41 14.82
C ALA A 106 -16.69 3.20 15.76
N PRO A 107 -16.13 2.03 15.42
CA PRO A 107 -16.29 0.82 16.21
C PRO A 107 -15.54 0.85 17.55
N GLU A 108 -14.56 1.75 17.68
CA GLU A 108 -13.78 1.95 18.91
C GLU A 108 -14.52 2.84 19.91
N LEU A 109 -15.52 3.59 19.44
CA LEU A 109 -16.22 4.59 20.24
C LEU A 109 -17.19 3.92 21.22
N GLN A 110 -17.13 4.33 22.48
CA GLN A 110 -18.05 3.89 23.53
C GLN A 110 -19.15 4.93 23.76
N GLU A 111 -20.29 4.49 24.29
CA GLU A 111 -21.42 5.39 24.60
C GLU A 111 -21.03 6.49 25.60
N THR A 112 -20.15 6.20 26.56
CA THR A 112 -19.65 7.19 27.53
C THR A 112 -18.92 8.34 26.86
N GLN A 113 -18.11 8.05 25.84
CA GLN A 113 -17.39 9.07 25.07
C GLN A 113 -18.35 9.96 24.27
N VAL A 114 -19.43 9.38 23.75
CA VAL A 114 -20.51 10.14 23.08
C VAL A 114 -21.16 11.09 24.08
N THR A 115 -21.51 10.62 25.28
CA THR A 115 -22.14 11.47 26.30
C THR A 115 -21.22 12.61 26.75
N GLU A 116 -19.93 12.34 26.94
CA GLU A 116 -18.93 13.35 27.32
C GLU A 116 -18.79 14.42 26.23
N ALA A 117 -18.68 14.02 24.96
CA ALA A 117 -18.56 14.98 23.85
C ALA A 117 -19.81 15.86 23.70
N LEU A 118 -21.01 15.28 23.85
CA LEU A 118 -22.26 16.06 23.79
C LEU A 118 -22.38 17.05 24.94
N GLN A 119 -21.97 16.66 26.16
CA GLN A 119 -21.93 17.54 27.32
C GLN A 119 -20.88 18.64 27.16
N ASN A 120 -19.70 18.32 26.65
CA ASN A 120 -18.65 19.30 26.39
C ASN A 120 -19.10 20.35 25.37
N ALA A 121 -19.73 19.92 24.28
CA ALA A 121 -20.32 20.83 23.29
C ALA A 121 -21.48 21.63 23.88
N TYR A 122 -22.32 21.02 24.72
CA TYR A 122 -23.43 21.69 25.38
C TYR A 122 -22.93 22.82 26.28
N ASN A 123 -21.94 22.53 27.12
CA ASN A 123 -21.35 23.49 28.03
C ASN A 123 -20.72 24.68 27.30
N LYS A 124 -20.23 24.52 26.06
CA LYS A 124 -19.64 25.63 25.29
C LYS A 124 -20.70 26.53 24.65
N HIS A 125 -21.77 25.94 24.14
CA HIS A 125 -22.80 26.65 23.38
C HIS A 125 -23.94 27.20 24.24
N PHE A 126 -24.22 26.60 25.40
CA PHE A 126 -25.38 26.91 26.25
C PHE A 126 -25.01 27.46 27.64
N THR A 127 -23.80 28.03 27.80
CA THR A 127 -23.21 28.57 29.05
C THR A 127 -24.08 29.56 29.86
N SER A 128 -25.25 30.00 29.37
CA SER A 128 -26.02 31.10 29.96
C SER A 128 -27.45 30.77 30.41
N SER A 129 -27.95 29.56 30.21
CA SER A 129 -29.31 29.20 30.68
C SER A 129 -29.25 28.55 32.07
N ASN A 130 -29.73 29.28 33.07
CA ASN A 130 -30.06 28.82 34.44
C ASN A 130 -31.16 27.74 34.49
N ASP A 131 -31.42 27.02 33.40
CA ASP A 131 -32.42 25.96 33.34
C ASP A 131 -31.86 24.69 33.99
N THR A 132 -31.99 24.68 35.30
CA THR A 132 -31.49 23.66 36.23
C THR A 132 -32.44 22.46 36.36
N SER A 133 -33.36 22.24 35.40
CA SER A 133 -34.43 21.23 35.56
C SER A 133 -34.77 20.38 34.34
N ALA A 134 -34.30 20.72 33.13
CA ALA A 134 -34.45 19.86 31.95
C ALA A 134 -33.14 19.10 31.67
N SER A 135 -33.24 17.83 31.25
CA SER A 135 -32.06 17.09 30.79
C SER A 135 -31.44 17.85 29.61
N TYR A 136 -30.11 17.98 29.56
CA TYR A 136 -29.44 18.66 28.45
C TYR A 136 -29.77 18.02 27.08
N LEU A 137 -30.22 16.76 27.07
CA LEU A 137 -30.69 16.05 25.88
C LEU A 137 -31.99 16.65 25.31
N ASP A 138 -32.84 17.22 26.16
CA ASP A 138 -34.12 17.81 25.76
C ASP A 138 -33.94 19.22 25.15
N GLN A 139 -32.72 19.74 25.15
CA GLN A 139 -32.41 21.05 24.59
C GLN A 139 -32.69 21.08 23.09
N SER A 140 -33.50 22.05 22.68
CA SER A 140 -33.82 22.28 21.27
C SER A 140 -32.63 22.88 20.50
N LEU A 141 -32.48 22.43 19.26
CA LEU A 141 -31.53 22.88 18.25
C LEU A 141 -32.26 23.55 17.06
N ASP A 142 -33.38 24.25 17.32
CA ASP A 142 -34.17 24.90 16.27
C ASP A 142 -33.38 25.95 15.48
N ASP A 143 -32.52 26.73 16.14
CA ASP A 143 -31.62 27.67 15.46
C ASP A 143 -30.60 26.92 14.61
N LEU A 144 -30.63 27.17 13.30
CA LEU A 144 -29.78 26.53 12.31
C LEU A 144 -28.29 26.80 12.56
N ASN A 145 -27.93 28.02 12.99
CA ASN A 145 -26.53 28.38 13.25
C ASN A 145 -26.02 27.66 14.50
N LEU A 146 -26.83 27.62 15.54
CA LEU A 146 -26.54 26.90 16.76
C LEU A 146 -26.43 25.38 16.50
N ARG A 147 -27.37 24.80 15.76
CA ARG A 147 -27.36 23.38 15.38
C ARG A 147 -26.12 23.01 14.59
N PHE A 148 -25.75 23.81 13.59
CA PHE A 148 -24.57 23.56 12.79
C PHE A 148 -23.28 23.67 13.62
N SER A 149 -23.15 24.73 14.43
CA SER A 149 -21.95 24.92 15.27
C SER A 149 -21.80 23.83 16.33
N TYR A 150 -22.90 23.45 16.99
CA TYR A 150 -22.94 22.35 17.96
C TYR A 150 -22.54 21.01 17.33
N THR A 151 -23.21 20.60 16.25
CA THR A 151 -22.92 19.32 15.57
C THR A 151 -21.53 19.29 14.95
N LYS A 152 -21.01 20.43 14.49
CA LYS A 152 -19.64 20.59 14.02
C LYS A 152 -18.62 20.36 15.14
N GLU A 153 -18.91 20.81 16.36
CA GLU A 153 -18.04 20.58 17.50
C GLU A 153 -18.03 19.10 17.91
N VAL A 154 -19.21 18.50 18.01
CA VAL A 154 -19.37 17.07 18.35
C VAL A 154 -18.67 16.17 17.32
N SER A 155 -18.84 16.45 16.03
CA SER A 155 -18.17 15.70 14.95
C SER A 155 -16.65 15.82 15.00
N ARG A 156 -16.13 17.00 15.34
CA ARG A 156 -14.69 17.22 15.53
C ARG A 156 -14.15 16.46 16.74
N GLU A 157 -14.88 16.45 17.86
CA GLU A 157 -14.44 15.78 19.09
C GLU A 157 -14.44 14.26 18.94
N LEU A 158 -15.49 13.69 18.34
CA LEU A 158 -15.62 12.25 18.11
C LEU A 158 -14.87 11.77 16.86
N SER A 159 -14.39 12.69 16.02
CA SER A 159 -13.81 12.39 14.71
C SER A 159 -14.74 11.58 13.78
N VAL A 160 -16.04 11.89 13.82
CA VAL A 160 -17.09 11.24 13.02
C VAL A 160 -17.87 12.27 12.21
N ILE A 161 -18.23 11.93 10.97
CA ILE A 161 -19.12 12.74 10.15
C ILE A 161 -20.60 12.41 10.41
N ILE A 162 -21.41 13.43 10.65
CA ILE A 162 -22.87 13.30 10.71
C ILE A 162 -23.40 13.65 9.32
N PRO A 163 -24.14 12.75 8.64
CA PRO A 163 -24.68 13.01 7.31
C PRO A 163 -25.68 14.17 7.33
N ASP A 164 -25.68 15.00 6.28
CA ASP A 164 -26.62 16.13 6.14
C ASP A 164 -28.09 15.69 6.22
N ALA A 165 -28.40 14.50 5.69
CA ALA A 165 -29.74 13.92 5.78
C ALA A 165 -30.20 13.69 7.24
N VAL A 166 -29.27 13.44 8.16
CA VAL A 166 -29.54 13.33 9.60
C VAL A 166 -29.63 14.72 10.22
N LEU A 167 -28.69 15.63 9.91
CA LEU A 167 -28.70 17.01 10.40
C LEU A 167 -30.01 17.74 10.09
N SER A 168 -30.61 17.45 8.93
CA SER A 168 -31.91 18.02 8.53
C SER A 168 -33.10 17.56 9.39
N LYS A 169 -32.99 16.41 10.07
CA LYS A 169 -34.05 15.79 10.87
C LYS A 169 -33.88 16.03 12.37
N VAL A 170 -32.66 16.32 12.81
CA VAL A 170 -32.34 16.60 14.21
C VAL A 170 -33.02 17.88 14.66
N GLN A 171 -33.78 17.78 15.75
CA GLN A 171 -34.45 18.89 16.44
C GLN A 171 -33.90 19.09 17.86
N THR A 172 -33.43 18.03 18.51
CA THR A 172 -32.90 18.08 19.89
C THR A 172 -31.50 17.49 20.00
N ILE A 173 -30.81 17.77 21.11
CA ILE A 173 -29.54 17.10 21.44
C ILE A 173 -29.75 15.58 21.60
N GLY A 174 -30.91 15.16 22.12
CA GLY A 174 -31.32 13.77 22.24
C GLY A 174 -31.33 13.03 20.89
N ASP A 175 -31.79 13.66 19.82
CA ASP A 175 -31.78 13.07 18.47
C ASP A 175 -30.34 12.81 17.99
N VAL A 176 -29.41 13.71 18.32
CA VAL A 176 -27.98 13.54 18.01
C VAL A 176 -27.40 12.38 18.81
N TYR A 177 -27.73 12.29 20.10
CA TYR A 177 -27.32 11.19 20.96
C TYR A 177 -27.81 9.83 20.43
N GLU A 178 -29.10 9.74 20.09
CA GLU A 178 -29.70 8.52 19.55
C GLU A 178 -29.01 8.11 18.23
N TYR A 179 -28.77 9.06 17.32
CA TYR A 179 -28.07 8.76 16.09
C TYR A 179 -26.65 8.22 16.34
N LEU A 180 -25.87 8.90 17.18
CA LEU A 180 -24.48 8.54 17.46
C LEU A 180 -24.37 7.19 18.17
N THR A 181 -25.25 6.90 19.13
CA THR A 181 -25.23 5.62 19.86
C THR A 181 -25.73 4.46 18.99
N THR A 182 -26.78 4.66 18.20
CA THR A 182 -27.39 3.55 17.44
C THR A 182 -26.65 3.22 16.14
N LYS A 183 -26.14 4.24 15.42
CA LYS A 183 -25.58 4.08 14.07
C LYS A 183 -24.06 4.22 14.01
N VAL A 184 -23.43 4.92 14.96
CA VAL A 184 -22.00 5.25 14.88
C VAL A 184 -21.18 4.46 15.87
N ALA A 185 -21.49 4.55 17.16
CA ALA A 185 -20.71 3.98 18.25
C ALA A 185 -20.76 2.46 18.21
N GLY A 186 -19.60 1.80 18.33
CA GLY A 186 -19.49 0.34 18.28
C GLY A 186 -19.86 -0.30 16.94
N ARG A 187 -20.26 0.46 15.93
CA ARG A 187 -20.68 -0.08 14.63
C ARG A 187 -19.51 -0.16 13.64
N ARG A 188 -19.54 -1.24 12.86
CA ARG A 188 -18.64 -1.46 11.72
C ARG A 188 -19.46 -1.39 10.44
N TYR A 189 -18.93 -0.67 9.46
CA TYR A 189 -19.51 -0.57 8.14
C TYR A 189 -18.39 -0.54 7.10
N ASP A 190 -18.54 -1.34 6.05
CA ASP A 190 -17.63 -1.38 4.89
C ASP A 190 -18.45 -1.07 3.64
N GLU A 191 -18.11 0.01 2.95
CA GLU A 191 -18.79 0.45 1.74
C GLU A 191 -18.71 -0.60 0.62
N ASN A 192 -17.65 -1.41 0.60
CA ASN A 192 -17.52 -2.47 -0.40
C ASN A 192 -18.43 -3.67 -0.11
N GLN A 193 -18.91 -3.80 1.12
CA GLN A 193 -19.72 -4.92 1.60
C GLN A 193 -20.86 -4.41 2.50
N PRO A 194 -21.86 -3.73 1.93
CA PRO A 194 -22.94 -3.12 2.71
C PRO A 194 -23.82 -4.15 3.43
N GLU A 195 -23.87 -5.39 2.93
CA GLU A 195 -24.62 -6.50 3.53
C GLU A 195 -23.80 -7.31 4.55
N ALA A 196 -22.59 -6.86 4.90
CA ALA A 196 -21.74 -7.56 5.85
C ALA A 196 -22.38 -7.57 7.25
N ILE A 197 -22.43 -8.77 7.85
CA ILE A 197 -22.88 -8.95 9.23
C ILE A 197 -21.63 -9.06 10.11
N TYR A 198 -21.48 -8.10 11.01
CA TYR A 198 -20.43 -8.11 12.02
C TYR A 198 -21.01 -8.67 13.33
N LEU A 199 -20.50 -9.82 13.74
CA LEU A 199 -20.88 -10.47 14.99
C LEU A 199 -19.79 -10.23 16.03
N ASP A 200 -20.18 -9.79 17.22
CA ASP A 200 -19.25 -9.62 18.32
C ASP A 200 -19.10 -10.94 19.09
N PRO A 201 -17.88 -11.51 19.22
CA PRO A 201 -17.68 -12.79 19.91
C PRO A 201 -18.19 -12.79 21.35
N LYS A 202 -18.18 -11.62 22.01
CA LYS A 202 -18.65 -11.41 23.38
C LYS A 202 -20.14 -11.73 23.55
N GLU A 203 -20.95 -11.48 22.53
CA GLU A 203 -22.39 -11.78 22.57
C GLU A 203 -22.67 -13.29 22.61
N PHE A 204 -21.69 -14.11 22.24
CA PHE A 204 -21.79 -15.56 22.20
C PHE A 204 -20.97 -16.25 23.30
N GLU A 205 -20.39 -15.48 24.23
CA GLU A 205 -19.70 -16.05 25.40
C GLU A 205 -20.70 -16.83 26.27
N GLY A 206 -20.37 -18.08 26.59
CA GLY A 206 -21.24 -19.00 27.33
C GLY A 206 -22.17 -19.86 26.46
N LEU A 207 -22.19 -19.64 25.14
CA LEU A 207 -22.87 -20.51 24.17
C LEU A 207 -21.87 -21.50 23.56
N ASN A 208 -22.37 -22.62 23.02
CA ASN A 208 -21.58 -23.58 22.25
C ASN A 208 -21.28 -23.10 20.82
N ILE A 209 -21.18 -21.78 20.61
CA ILE A 209 -20.99 -21.15 19.31
C ILE A 209 -19.62 -20.49 19.30
N THR A 210 -18.84 -20.74 18.25
CA THR A 210 -17.55 -20.06 18.06
C THR A 210 -17.54 -19.35 16.72
N ILE A 211 -17.27 -18.05 16.76
CA ILE A 211 -17.13 -17.23 15.55
C ILE A 211 -15.66 -17.18 15.19
N ARG A 212 -15.33 -17.56 13.95
CA ARG A 212 -13.96 -17.53 13.43
C ARG A 212 -13.86 -16.60 12.24
N ASP A 213 -12.91 -15.67 12.32
CA ASP A 213 -12.50 -14.89 11.15
C ASP A 213 -11.43 -15.66 10.37
N ALA A 214 -11.88 -16.40 9.36
CA ALA A 214 -11.01 -17.25 8.54
C ALA A 214 -9.92 -16.44 7.80
N ILE A 215 -10.20 -15.19 7.42
CA ILE A 215 -9.26 -14.35 6.66
C ILE A 215 -8.16 -13.86 7.58
N SER A 216 -8.53 -13.29 8.73
CA SER A 216 -7.58 -12.82 9.74
C SER A 216 -6.71 -13.97 10.27
N GLU A 217 -7.30 -15.12 10.57
CA GLU A 217 -6.54 -16.30 11.00
C GLU A 217 -5.51 -16.74 9.96
N LYS A 218 -5.88 -16.80 8.68
CA LYS A 218 -4.97 -17.19 7.60
C LYS A 218 -3.81 -16.20 7.45
N ARG A 219 -4.10 -14.89 7.54
CA ARG A 219 -3.08 -13.83 7.50
C ARG A 219 -2.13 -13.94 8.69
N ASN A 220 -2.68 -14.09 9.91
CA ASN A 220 -1.89 -14.18 11.14
C ASN A 220 -1.02 -15.44 11.19
N LYS A 221 -1.54 -16.58 10.75
CA LYS A 221 -0.76 -17.84 10.62
C LYS A 221 0.43 -17.64 9.67
N LYS A 222 0.22 -16.98 8.53
CA LYS A 222 1.29 -16.69 7.56
C LYS A 222 2.35 -15.75 8.13
N LEU A 223 1.94 -14.70 8.84
CA LEU A 223 2.86 -13.74 9.47
C LEU A 223 3.71 -14.43 10.55
N ARG A 224 3.08 -15.12 11.50
CA ARG A 224 3.77 -15.86 12.57
C ARG A 224 4.74 -16.90 12.01
N PHE A 225 4.34 -17.61 10.94
CA PHE A 225 5.24 -18.55 10.28
C PHE A 225 6.46 -17.87 9.67
N LYS A 226 6.28 -16.72 9.00
CA LYS A 226 7.37 -15.94 8.42
C LYS A 226 8.32 -15.42 9.50
N GLU A 227 7.79 -14.93 10.62
CA GLU A 227 8.57 -14.47 11.78
C GLU A 227 9.37 -15.61 12.40
N ALA A 228 8.75 -16.76 12.65
CA ALA A 228 9.43 -17.94 13.18
C ALA A 228 10.56 -18.42 12.25
N LEU A 229 10.33 -18.41 10.94
CA LEU A 229 11.33 -18.81 9.96
C LEU A 229 12.49 -17.81 9.87
N ALA A 230 12.21 -16.50 10.00
CA ALA A 230 13.24 -15.48 10.09
C ALA A 230 14.07 -15.62 11.37
N GLY A 231 13.40 -15.85 12.51
CA GLY A 231 14.07 -16.09 13.79
C GLY A 231 14.97 -17.32 13.77
N ALA A 232 14.49 -18.44 13.22
CA ALA A 232 15.27 -19.67 13.06
C ALA A 232 16.52 -19.44 12.19
N ARG A 233 16.36 -18.78 11.04
CA ARG A 233 17.48 -18.44 10.15
C ARG A 233 18.52 -17.54 10.81
N ASN A 234 18.08 -16.57 11.60
CA ASN A 234 18.99 -15.68 12.32
C ASN A 234 19.75 -16.43 13.43
N ALA A 235 19.08 -17.33 14.15
CA ALA A 235 19.71 -18.16 15.16
C ALA A 235 20.73 -19.15 14.55
N GLU A 236 20.42 -19.76 13.41
CA GLU A 236 21.36 -20.62 12.68
C GLU A 236 22.60 -19.85 12.21
N LYS A 237 22.40 -18.65 11.64
CA LYS A 237 23.51 -17.79 11.23
C LYS A 237 24.41 -17.39 12.40
N ALA A 238 23.82 -16.96 13.52
CA ALA A 238 24.58 -16.61 14.71
C ALA A 238 25.41 -17.80 15.22
N ARG A 239 24.83 -19.01 15.27
CA ARG A 239 25.57 -20.23 15.64
C ARG A 239 26.71 -20.54 14.66
N GLN A 240 26.48 -20.38 13.36
CA GLN A 240 27.52 -20.60 12.36
C GLN A 240 28.67 -19.59 12.50
N GLU A 241 28.35 -18.32 12.73
CA GLU A 241 29.34 -17.27 12.97
C GLU A 241 30.17 -17.55 14.24
N GLU A 242 29.53 -17.96 15.33
CA GLU A 242 30.21 -18.38 16.57
C GLU A 242 31.16 -19.56 16.35
N LEU A 243 30.72 -20.59 15.59
CA LEU A 243 31.55 -21.74 15.27
C LEU A 243 32.75 -21.37 14.39
N LEU A 244 32.55 -20.49 13.40
CA LEU A 244 33.62 -20.00 12.55
C LEU A 244 34.65 -19.18 13.36
N GLN A 245 34.18 -18.32 14.26
CA GLN A 245 35.08 -17.56 15.14
C GLN A 245 35.89 -18.48 16.06
N LYS A 246 35.26 -19.52 16.63
CA LYS A 246 35.97 -20.52 17.43
C LYS A 246 37.04 -21.27 16.62
N ALA A 247 36.71 -21.67 15.39
CA ALA A 247 37.65 -22.36 14.50
C ALA A 247 38.80 -21.47 14.00
N LEU A 248 38.59 -20.16 13.89
CA LEU A 248 39.64 -19.20 13.52
C LEU A 248 40.59 -18.88 14.68
N ASN A 249 40.11 -19.00 15.93
CA ASN A 249 40.88 -18.70 17.14
C ASN A 249 41.57 -19.92 17.76
N SER A 250 41.32 -21.13 17.24
CA SER A 250 41.96 -22.40 17.62
C SER A 250 43.10 -22.74 16.68
#